data_AF-A0A821VBU2-F1
#
_entry.id   AF-A0A821VBU2-F1
#
_cell.length_a   1.000
_cell.length_b   1.000
_cell.length_c   1.000
_cell.angle_alpha   90.00
_cell.angle_beta   90.00
_cell.angle_gamma   90.00
#
_symmetry.space_group_name_H-M   'P 1'
#
loop_
_entity.id
_entity.type
_entity.pdbx_description
1 polymer ?
#
loop_
_entity_poly.entity_id
_entity_poly.type
_entity_poly.pdbx_seq_one_letter_code
_entity_poly.pdbx_strand_id
1 'polypeptide(L)'
;MKFKKKKLITSIKNLPNEIRYETFEYLDGCQAFQSFGNLNYRFDELLKSSSFLFKIDDLSILNLNEIISLNKQIFSLKLYTSLYVQQLLSPSFIFDSPLNHLQSFSISYVKSDVLISILPELRFLTRLQSLTIHMYDVPMDIAKLIN
;
A
#
# COMPACT_ATOMS: atom_id res chain seq x y z
N MET A 1 50.89 -21.11 -14.87
CA MET A 1 49.79 -20.13 -15.03
C MET A 1 48.59 -20.65 -14.23
N LYS A 2 48.30 -20.10 -13.03
CA LYS A 2 47.22 -20.59 -12.15
C LYS A 2 45.92 -19.87 -12.51
N PHE A 3 44.95 -20.58 -13.09
CA PHE A 3 43.60 -20.07 -13.29
C PHE A 3 42.92 -19.94 -11.92
N LYS A 4 42.70 -18.71 -11.45
CA LYS A 4 41.80 -18.45 -10.31
C LYS A 4 40.39 -18.84 -10.75
N LYS A 5 39.82 -19.92 -10.17
CA LYS A 5 38.38 -20.18 -10.24
C LYS A 5 37.66 -18.94 -9.72
N LYS A 6 36.98 -18.19 -10.60
CA LYS A 6 36.03 -17.16 -10.18
C LYS A 6 34.95 -17.87 -9.36
N LYS A 7 34.97 -17.66 -8.05
CA LYS A 7 33.89 -18.10 -7.16
C LYS A 7 32.66 -17.33 -7.63
N LEU A 8 31.70 -18.02 -8.25
CA LEU A 8 30.42 -17.39 -8.61
C LEU A 8 29.72 -17.06 -7.29
N ILE A 9 29.72 -15.80 -6.91
CA ILE A 9 29.00 -15.35 -5.72
C ILE A 9 27.54 -15.18 -6.14
N THR A 10 26.81 -16.29 -6.14
CA THR A 10 25.35 -16.34 -6.36
C THR A 10 24.66 -15.85 -5.08
N SER A 11 24.77 -14.56 -4.81
CA SER A 11 24.05 -13.91 -3.71
C SER A 11 22.98 -13.03 -4.32
N ILE A 12 21.75 -13.13 -3.81
CA ILE A 12 20.64 -12.24 -4.17
C ILE A 12 21.02 -10.76 -3.97
N LYS A 13 21.97 -10.48 -3.06
CA LYS A 13 22.53 -9.15 -2.79
C LYS A 13 23.32 -8.56 -3.97
N ASN A 14 23.77 -9.39 -4.90
CA ASN A 14 24.55 -8.98 -6.08
C ASN A 14 23.70 -8.75 -7.33
N LEU A 15 22.38 -8.98 -7.26
CA LEU A 15 21.49 -8.73 -8.40
C LEU A 15 21.48 -7.23 -8.78
N PRO A 16 21.32 -6.88 -10.06
CA PRO A 16 21.00 -5.51 -10.48
C PRO A 16 19.74 -4.99 -9.77
N ASN A 17 19.57 -3.67 -9.66
CA ASN A 17 18.39 -3.10 -8.97
C ASN A 17 17.10 -3.41 -9.74
N GLU A 18 17.19 -3.44 -11.07
CA GLU A 18 16.13 -3.74 -12.01
C GLU A 18 15.48 -5.08 -11.71
N ILE A 19 16.28 -6.14 -11.54
CA ILE A 19 15.79 -7.49 -11.24
C ILE A 19 15.11 -7.55 -9.86
N ARG A 20 15.55 -6.72 -8.91
CA ARG A 20 14.93 -6.66 -7.58
C ARG A 20 13.60 -5.95 -7.61
N TYR A 21 13.52 -4.83 -8.33
CA TYR A 21 12.25 -4.13 -8.53
C TYR A 21 11.25 -5.05 -9.21
N GLU A 22 11.68 -5.75 -10.27
CA GLU A 22 10.84 -6.75 -10.94
C GLU A 22 10.40 -7.85 -9.96
N THR A 23 11.28 -8.32 -9.08
CA THR A 23 10.91 -9.29 -8.03
C THR A 23 9.83 -8.72 -7.09
N PHE A 24 9.93 -7.44 -6.72
CA PHE A 24 8.97 -6.79 -5.83
C PHE A 24 7.61 -6.56 -6.48
N GLU A 25 7.55 -6.36 -7.80
CA GLU A 25 6.29 -6.20 -8.54
C GLU A 25 5.41 -7.46 -8.49
N TYR A 26 6.00 -8.65 -8.31
CA TYR A 26 5.26 -9.90 -8.14
C TYR A 26 4.75 -10.13 -6.71
N LEU A 27 5.11 -9.25 -5.77
CA LEU A 27 4.76 -9.37 -4.36
C LEU A 27 3.74 -8.30 -3.98
N ASP A 28 2.92 -8.63 -2.98
CA ASP A 28 2.20 -7.60 -2.26
C ASP A 28 3.20 -6.67 -1.54
N GLY A 29 2.92 -5.37 -1.51
CA GLY A 29 3.82 -4.38 -0.94
C GLY A 29 4.16 -4.61 0.53
N CYS A 30 3.21 -5.10 1.33
CA CYS A 30 3.46 -5.49 2.72
C CYS A 30 4.42 -6.67 2.80
N GLN A 31 4.23 -7.68 1.95
CA GLN A 31 5.10 -8.85 1.89
C GLN A 31 6.52 -8.48 1.47
N ALA A 32 6.65 -7.60 0.46
CA ALA A 32 7.95 -7.09 0.01
C ALA A 32 8.66 -6.35 1.15
N PHE A 33 7.95 -5.46 1.86
CA PHE A 33 8.52 -4.71 2.96
C PHE A 33 8.99 -5.60 4.12
N GLN A 34 8.15 -6.54 4.58
CA GLN A 34 8.53 -7.45 5.66
C GLN A 34 9.67 -8.39 5.29
N SER A 35 9.64 -8.93 4.06
CA SER A 35 10.61 -9.94 3.62
C SER A 35 11.98 -9.33 3.34
N PHE A 36 12.02 -8.09 2.81
CA PHE A 36 13.26 -7.50 2.30
C PHE A 36 13.74 -6.24 3.03
N GLY A 37 12.85 -5.53 3.75
CA GLY A 37 13.18 -4.25 4.41
C GLY A 37 14.31 -4.35 5.44
N ASN A 38 14.45 -5.50 6.09
CA ASN A 38 15.52 -5.73 7.08
C ASN A 38 16.62 -6.70 6.59
N LEU A 39 16.60 -7.10 5.32
CA LEU A 39 17.51 -8.14 4.82
C LEU A 39 18.93 -7.61 4.57
N ASN A 40 19.06 -6.36 4.12
CA ASN A 40 20.28 -5.54 4.16
C ASN A 40 19.96 -4.10 3.73
N TYR A 41 20.90 -3.19 4.00
CA TYR A 41 20.78 -1.76 3.70
C TYR A 41 20.32 -1.47 2.27
N ARG A 42 20.79 -2.25 1.28
CA ARG A 42 20.49 -1.99 -0.13
C ARG A 42 19.04 -2.37 -0.48
N PHE A 43 18.46 -3.39 0.15
CA PHE A 43 17.04 -3.68 -0.04
C PHE A 43 16.15 -2.67 0.71
N ASP A 44 16.57 -2.29 1.92
CA ASP A 44 15.89 -1.27 2.71
C ASP A 44 15.80 0.06 1.96
N GLU A 45 16.93 0.53 1.40
CA GLU A 45 16.97 1.75 0.57
C GLU A 45 16.10 1.65 -0.68
N LEU A 46 16.08 0.49 -1.35
CA LEU A 46 15.25 0.31 -2.54
C LEU A 46 13.76 0.37 -2.21
N LEU A 47 13.35 -0.24 -1.10
CA LEU A 47 11.95 -0.23 -0.65
C LEU A 47 11.53 1.15 -0.12
N LYS A 48 12.44 1.92 0.48
CA LYS A 48 12.20 3.28 0.96
C LYS A 48 12.41 4.35 -0.12
N SER A 49 12.87 3.97 -1.32
CA SER A 49 13.05 4.87 -2.45
C SER A 49 11.72 5.33 -3.00
N SER A 50 11.54 6.65 -3.15
CA SER A 50 10.33 7.25 -3.73
C SER A 50 10.02 6.81 -5.16
N SER A 51 10.97 6.15 -5.84
CA SER A 51 10.76 5.63 -7.19
C SER A 51 9.99 4.31 -7.21
N PHE A 52 9.97 3.56 -6.10
CA PHE A 52 9.22 2.33 -6.00
C PHE A 52 7.82 2.60 -5.44
N LEU A 53 6.79 2.14 -6.16
CA LEU A 53 5.40 2.31 -5.77
C LEU A 53 4.81 0.98 -5.34
N PHE A 54 4.15 0.97 -4.18
CA PHE A 54 3.56 -0.23 -3.59
C PHE A 54 2.11 -0.40 -4.01
N LYS A 55 1.80 -1.62 -4.43
CA LYS A 55 0.44 -2.16 -4.44
C LYS A 55 0.24 -2.94 -3.15
N ILE A 56 -0.76 -2.56 -2.36
CA ILE A 56 -1.11 -3.21 -1.11
C ILE A 56 -2.51 -3.79 -1.26
N ASP A 57 -2.58 -5.11 -1.34
CA ASP A 57 -3.81 -5.87 -1.35
C ASP A 57 -4.22 -6.32 0.06
N ASP A 58 -3.26 -6.57 0.97
CA ASP A 58 -3.53 -7.06 2.33
C ASP A 58 -2.75 -6.30 3.42
N LEU A 59 -3.47 -5.47 4.17
CA LEU A 59 -2.93 -4.74 5.32
C LEU A 59 -2.82 -5.54 6.62
N SER A 60 -3.38 -6.75 6.69
CA SER A 60 -3.31 -7.57 7.93
C SER A 60 -1.88 -7.85 8.38
N ILE A 61 -0.94 -7.70 7.44
CA ILE A 61 0.47 -7.97 7.61
C ILE A 61 1.20 -6.80 8.27
N LEU A 62 0.81 -5.53 8.02
CA LEU A 62 1.50 -4.35 8.55
C LEU A 62 0.77 -3.70 9.72
N ASN A 63 1.54 -3.13 10.64
CA ASN A 63 0.99 -2.21 11.64
C ASN A 63 0.78 -0.80 11.05
N LEU A 64 -0.04 0.02 11.71
CA LEU A 64 -0.38 1.37 11.21
C LEU A 64 0.86 2.27 11.02
N ASN A 65 1.87 2.15 11.88
CA ASN A 65 3.09 2.95 11.81
C ASN A 65 3.93 2.59 10.57
N GLU A 66 3.96 1.31 10.18
CA GLU A 66 4.59 0.85 8.95
C GLU A 66 3.86 1.41 7.74
N ILE A 67 2.52 1.43 7.75
CA ILE A 67 1.73 2.03 6.67
C ILE A 67 2.03 3.53 6.56
N ILE A 68 2.12 4.24 7.69
CA ILE A 68 2.51 5.66 7.71
C ILE A 68 3.89 5.85 7.07
N SER A 69 4.85 4.96 7.34
CA SER A 69 6.18 5.07 6.74
C SER A 69 6.19 4.88 5.22
N LEU A 70 5.22 4.13 4.69
CA LEU A 70 5.10 3.78 3.27
C LEU A 70 4.09 4.65 2.52
N ASN A 71 3.31 5.49 3.21
CA ASN A 71 2.16 6.22 2.67
C ASN A 71 2.44 7.01 1.37
N LYS A 72 3.65 7.56 1.24
CA LYS A 72 4.09 8.33 0.07
C LYS A 72 4.35 7.46 -1.16
N GLN A 73 4.43 6.14 -1.00
CA GLN A 73 4.76 5.19 -2.04
C GLN A 73 3.57 4.29 -2.41
N ILE A 74 2.50 4.30 -1.62
CA ILE A 74 1.31 3.48 -1.90
C ILE A 74 0.55 4.11 -3.07
N PHE A 75 0.45 3.38 -4.20
CA PHE A 75 -0.35 3.81 -5.35
C PHE A 75 -1.66 3.04 -5.51
N SER A 76 -1.72 1.83 -4.95
CA SER A 76 -2.92 1.00 -4.96
C SER A 76 -3.11 0.38 -3.58
N LEU A 77 -4.31 0.51 -3.03
CA LEU A 77 -4.65 0.02 -1.70
C LEU A 77 -5.98 -0.72 -1.73
N LYS A 78 -6.01 -1.93 -1.18
CA LYS A 78 -7.21 -2.71 -0.94
C LYS A 78 -7.38 -2.98 0.55
N LEU A 79 -8.56 -2.67 1.05
CA LEU A 79 -8.96 -2.85 2.44
C LEU A 79 -10.10 -3.85 2.52
N TYR A 80 -10.00 -4.82 3.41
CA TYR A 80 -11.03 -5.85 3.64
C TYR A 80 -11.77 -5.70 4.98
N THR A 81 -11.51 -4.64 5.73
CA THR A 81 -12.13 -4.43 7.05
C THR A 81 -12.42 -2.96 7.30
N SER A 82 -13.56 -2.69 7.93
CA SER A 82 -13.98 -1.35 8.31
C SER A 82 -13.06 -0.68 9.35
N LEU A 83 -12.30 -1.47 10.13
CA LEU A 83 -11.40 -0.94 11.16
C LEU A 83 -10.28 -0.10 10.55
N TYR A 84 -9.54 -0.63 9.57
CA TYR A 84 -8.45 0.11 8.92
C TYR A 84 -8.97 1.25 8.06
N VAL A 85 -10.16 1.11 7.48
CA VAL A 85 -10.80 2.16 6.67
C VAL A 85 -11.00 3.43 7.49
N GLN A 86 -11.58 3.33 8.69
CA GLN A 86 -11.79 4.50 9.56
C GLN A 86 -10.49 5.12 10.05
N GLN A 87 -9.46 4.31 10.31
CA GLN A 87 -8.17 4.80 10.78
C GLN A 87 -7.41 5.54 9.67
N LEU A 88 -7.31 4.93 8.48
CA LEU A 88 -6.58 5.49 7.33
C LEU A 88 -7.27 6.70 6.71
N LEU A 89 -8.60 6.76 6.81
CA LEU A 89 -9.38 7.89 6.32
C LEU A 89 -9.78 8.84 7.45
N SER A 90 -9.23 8.68 8.65
CA SER A 90 -9.42 9.68 9.69
C SER A 90 -8.79 11.01 9.24
N PRO A 91 -9.40 12.16 9.57
CA PRO A 91 -8.82 13.46 9.25
C PRO A 91 -7.37 13.57 9.73
N SER A 92 -7.09 13.09 10.95
CA SER A 92 -5.74 13.02 11.52
C SER A 92 -4.75 12.31 10.60
N PHE A 93 -5.10 11.14 10.06
CA PHE A 93 -4.20 10.39 9.20
C PHE A 93 -4.00 11.08 7.84
N ILE A 94 -5.06 11.59 7.24
CA ILE A 94 -4.99 12.22 5.92
C ILE A 94 -4.13 13.49 5.95
N PHE A 95 -4.25 14.30 7.01
CA PHE A 95 -3.46 15.53 7.14
C PHE A 95 -1.99 15.25 7.48
N ASP A 96 -1.72 14.33 8.40
CA ASP A 96 -0.34 14.04 8.85
C ASP A 96 0.41 13.14 7.86
N SER A 97 -0.30 12.40 7.03
CA SER A 97 0.25 11.29 6.25
C SER A 97 -0.47 11.08 4.92
N PRO A 98 -0.50 12.11 4.05
CA PRO A 98 -1.31 12.09 2.86
C PRO A 98 -0.87 11.01 1.87
N LEU A 99 -1.82 10.20 1.43
CA LEU A 99 -1.68 9.15 0.41
C LEU A 99 -1.56 9.77 -1.00
N ASN A 100 -0.54 10.60 -1.19
CA ASN A 100 -0.35 11.48 -2.36
C ASN A 100 -0.16 10.73 -3.68
N HIS A 101 0.18 9.45 -3.64
CA HIS A 101 0.38 8.61 -4.82
C HIS A 101 -0.78 7.65 -5.07
N LEU A 102 -1.77 7.60 -4.18
CA LEU A 102 -2.87 6.67 -4.27
C LEU A 102 -3.76 7.00 -5.48
N GLN A 103 -3.78 6.06 -6.41
CA GLN A 103 -4.56 6.12 -7.65
C GLN A 103 -5.70 5.10 -7.64
N SER A 104 -5.54 3.98 -6.95
CA SER A 104 -6.55 2.94 -6.86
C SER A 104 -6.86 2.62 -5.41
N PHE A 105 -8.13 2.72 -5.04
CA PHE A 105 -8.58 2.41 -3.69
C PHE A 105 -9.78 1.47 -3.73
N SER A 106 -9.66 0.32 -3.08
CA SER A 106 -10.71 -0.68 -3.00
C SER A 106 -11.04 -0.93 -1.54
N ILE A 107 -12.31 -0.77 -1.18
CA ILE A 107 -12.82 -1.05 0.16
C ILE A 107 -13.82 -2.19 0.06
N SER A 108 -13.62 -3.25 0.83
CA SER A 108 -14.51 -4.41 0.90
C SER A 108 -14.98 -4.64 2.32
N TYR A 109 -16.20 -5.17 2.46
CA TYR A 109 -16.83 -5.46 3.74
C TYR A 109 -16.92 -4.22 4.64
N VAL A 110 -17.30 -3.08 4.05
CA VAL A 110 -17.60 -1.84 4.79
C VAL A 110 -19.11 -1.73 5.02
N LYS A 111 -19.50 -1.27 6.21
CA LYS A 111 -20.89 -0.92 6.50
C LYS A 111 -21.25 0.43 5.90
N SER A 112 -22.52 0.61 5.58
CA SER A 112 -23.07 1.83 5.00
C SER A 112 -22.86 3.08 5.89
N ASP A 113 -23.06 2.97 7.20
CA ASP A 113 -22.82 4.06 8.16
C ASP A 113 -21.36 4.51 8.20
N VAL A 114 -20.43 3.55 8.18
CA VAL A 114 -19.00 3.82 8.10
C VAL A 114 -18.66 4.50 6.78
N LEU A 115 -19.21 4.02 5.66
CA LEU A 115 -18.99 4.63 4.35
C LEU A 115 -19.43 6.09 4.34
N ILE A 116 -20.62 6.39 4.86
CA ILE A 116 -21.15 7.77 4.92
C ILE A 116 -20.19 8.68 5.71
N SER A 117 -19.61 8.17 6.80
CA SER A 117 -18.67 8.96 7.61
C SER A 117 -17.34 9.27 6.92
N ILE A 118 -16.86 8.40 6.02
CA ILE A 118 -15.57 8.57 5.34
C ILE A 118 -15.67 9.24 3.97
N LEU A 119 -16.86 9.28 3.36
CA LEU A 119 -17.06 9.87 2.02
C LEU A 119 -16.49 11.30 1.87
N PRO A 120 -16.68 12.21 2.85
CA PRO A 120 -16.11 13.56 2.76
C PRO A 120 -14.58 13.55 2.70
N GLU A 121 -13.93 12.56 3.32
CA GLU A 121 -12.49 12.46 3.44
C GLU A 121 -11.83 11.99 2.14
N LEU A 122 -12.58 11.26 1.29
CA LEU A 122 -12.08 10.83 -0.03
C LEU A 122 -11.71 12.01 -0.94
N ARG A 123 -12.25 13.21 -0.70
CA ARG A 123 -11.91 14.42 -1.48
C ARG A 123 -10.42 14.81 -1.36
N PHE A 124 -9.75 14.36 -0.31
CA PHE A 124 -8.33 14.64 -0.08
C PHE A 124 -7.41 13.70 -0.87
N LEU A 125 -7.95 12.63 -1.47
CA LEU A 125 -7.23 11.70 -2.33
C LEU A 125 -7.15 12.26 -3.75
N THR A 126 -6.41 13.36 -3.92
CA THR A 126 -6.38 14.17 -5.17
C THR A 126 -5.92 13.43 -6.43
N ARG A 127 -5.24 12.28 -6.28
CA ARG A 127 -4.77 11.45 -7.40
C ARG A 127 -5.61 10.19 -7.63
N LEU A 128 -6.70 10.02 -6.89
CA LEU A 128 -7.55 8.84 -7.00
C LEU A 128 -8.21 8.79 -8.38
N GLN A 129 -7.94 7.71 -9.12
CA GLN A 129 -8.49 7.43 -10.45
C GLN A 129 -9.51 6.30 -10.43
N SER A 130 -9.39 5.38 -9.47
CA SER A 130 -10.26 4.23 -9.31
C SER A 130 -10.68 4.08 -7.86
N LEU A 131 -11.99 3.99 -7.63
CA LEU A 131 -12.60 3.72 -6.33
C LEU A 131 -13.56 2.53 -6.48
N THR A 132 -13.32 1.47 -5.72
CA THR A 132 -14.20 0.30 -5.66
C THR A 132 -14.70 0.12 -4.25
N ILE A 133 -16.02 -0.02 -4.08
CA ILE A 133 -16.64 -0.16 -2.76
C ILE A 133 -17.57 -1.37 -2.78
N HIS A 134 -17.27 -2.36 -1.95
CA HIS A 134 -18.13 -3.51 -1.68
C HIS A 134 -18.70 -3.39 -0.27
N MET A 135 -19.98 -3.04 -0.20
CA MET A 135 -20.75 -3.03 1.04
C MET A 135 -21.31 -4.42 1.30
N TYR A 136 -21.49 -4.77 2.58
CA TYR A 136 -22.10 -6.04 2.98
C TYR A 136 -23.47 -5.90 3.64
N ASP A 137 -23.88 -4.66 3.92
CA ASP A 137 -25.21 -4.30 4.38
C ASP A 137 -25.99 -3.57 3.26
N VAL A 138 -27.32 -3.70 3.30
CA VAL A 138 -28.19 -2.92 2.40
C VAL A 138 -28.26 -1.51 2.97
N PRO A 139 -27.76 -0.48 2.25
CA PRO A 139 -27.74 0.86 2.77
C PRO A 139 -29.19 1.37 2.86
N MET A 140 -29.66 1.64 4.08
CA MET A 140 -31.06 2.06 4.33
C MET A 140 -31.42 3.41 3.69
N ASP A 141 -30.45 4.19 3.18
CA ASP A 141 -30.69 5.59 2.81
C ASP A 141 -29.81 6.15 1.65
N ILE A 142 -29.35 5.33 0.66
CA ILE A 142 -28.69 5.92 -0.55
C ILE A 142 -29.64 6.85 -1.31
N ALA A 143 -30.96 6.63 -1.23
CA ALA A 143 -31.96 7.48 -1.86
C ALA A 143 -31.95 8.95 -1.39
N LYS A 144 -31.34 9.24 -0.24
CA LYS A 144 -31.22 10.61 0.30
C LYS A 144 -29.89 11.30 -0.05
N LEU A 145 -28.91 10.57 -0.60
CA LEU A 145 -27.56 11.08 -0.88
C LEU A 145 -27.36 11.57 -2.32
N ILE A 146 -28.37 11.41 -3.20
CA ILE A 146 -28.33 11.81 -4.61
C ILE A 146 -29.20 13.06 -4.88
N ASN A 147 -29.82 13.66 -3.85
CA ASN A 147 -30.59 14.90 -3.96
C ASN A 147 -29.87 16.08 -3.31
#